data_AF-A0A3N4JK43-F1
#
_entry.id   AF-A0A3N4JK43-F1
#
_cell.length_a   1.000
_cell.length_b   1.000
_cell.length_c   1.000
_cell.angle_alpha   90.00
_cell.angle_beta   90.00
_cell.angle_gamma   90.00
#
_symmetry.space_group_name_H-M   'P 1'
#
loop_
_entity.id
_entity.type
_entity.pdbx_description
1 polymer ?
#
loop_
_entity_poly.entity_id
_entity_poly.type
_entity_poly.pdbx_seq_one_letter_code
_entity_poly.pdbx_strand_id
1 'polypeptide(L)'
;MSCLTAFDEMYYCYSLGGQFLNIYRYGELKNCSEKSADWRFCMRTRSYGPIARKAMISERYKEKAGRYKVGLSSEDVWEVRRVPVEGAFR
;
A
#
# COMPACT_ATOMS: atom_id res chain seq x y z
N MET A 1 0.61 14.17 3.98
CA MET A 1 -0.21 13.02 4.44
C MET A 1 -1.47 13.60 5.10
N SER A 2 -2.66 13.29 4.58
CA SER A 2 -3.94 13.68 5.18
C SER A 2 -4.48 12.53 6.05
N CYS A 3 -5.01 12.84 7.23
CA CYS A 3 -5.53 11.79 8.14
C CYS A 3 -6.92 11.31 7.74
N LEU A 4 -7.71 12.15 7.05
CA LEU A 4 -9.00 11.76 6.50
C LEU A 4 -8.82 10.72 5.40
N THR A 5 -7.91 10.96 4.46
CA THR A 5 -7.62 10.00 3.40
C THR A 5 -7.07 8.68 3.96
N ALA A 6 -6.24 8.74 5.01
CA ALA A 6 -5.74 7.52 5.68
C ALA A 6 -6.87 6.74 6.40
N PHE A 7 -7.87 7.44 6.92
CA PHE A 7 -9.06 6.82 7.51
C PHE A 7 -9.93 6.15 6.45
N ASP A 8 -10.22 6.86 5.35
CA ASP A 8 -11.03 6.33 4.25
C ASP A 8 -10.38 5.06 3.68
N GLU A 9 -9.07 5.09 3.44
CA GLU A 9 -8.32 3.92 2.97
C GLU A 9 -8.40 2.72 3.93
N MET A 10 -8.32 2.96 5.24
CA MET A 10 -8.48 1.92 6.24
C MET A 10 -9.91 1.37 6.22
N TYR A 11 -10.90 2.25 6.25
CA TYR A 11 -12.31 1.89 6.27
C TYR A 11 -12.71 1.08 5.03
N TYR A 12 -12.34 1.54 3.83
CA TYR A 12 -12.62 0.83 2.59
C TYR A 12 -11.93 -0.53 2.54
N CYS A 13 -10.73 -0.66 3.12
CA CYS A 13 -10.05 -1.95 3.18
C CYS A 13 -10.83 -2.96 4.03
N TYR A 14 -11.38 -2.56 5.17
CA TYR A 14 -12.19 -3.44 6.01
C TYR A 14 -13.64 -3.59 5.53
N SER A 15 -14.11 -2.70 4.66
CA SER A 15 -15.47 -2.73 4.14
C SER A 15 -15.74 -4.04 3.37
N LEU A 16 -16.98 -4.52 3.45
CA LEU A 16 -17.42 -5.73 2.76
C LEU A 16 -17.18 -5.65 1.24
N GLY A 17 -17.43 -4.48 0.63
CA GLY A 17 -17.19 -4.26 -0.79
C GLY A 17 -15.70 -4.40 -1.17
N GLY A 18 -14.80 -3.90 -0.33
CA GLY A 18 -13.36 -4.03 -0.54
C GLY A 18 -12.81 -5.45 -0.31
N GLN A 19 -13.43 -6.20 0.60
CA GLN A 19 -13.02 -7.56 0.96
C GLN A 19 -13.63 -8.64 0.06
N PHE A 20 -14.81 -8.39 -0.53
CA PHE A 20 -15.56 -9.37 -1.30
C PHE A 20 -14.73 -10.05 -2.41
N LEU A 21 -13.96 -9.28 -3.18
CA LEU A 21 -13.11 -9.83 -4.24
C LEU A 21 -11.97 -10.71 -3.70
N ASN A 22 -11.41 -10.39 -2.52
CA ASN A 22 -10.35 -11.21 -1.93
C ASN A 22 -10.90 -12.52 -1.40
N ILE A 23 -12.07 -12.49 -0.76
CA ILE A 23 -12.78 -13.70 -0.33
C ILE A 23 -13.13 -14.57 -1.55
N TYR A 24 -13.66 -13.97 -2.61
CA TYR A 24 -14.02 -14.71 -3.83
C TYR A 24 -12.81 -15.34 -4.52
N ARG A 25 -11.68 -14.63 -4.60
CA ARG A 25 -10.48 -15.11 -5.32
C ARG A 25 -9.59 -16.04 -4.50
N TYR A 26 -9.43 -15.76 -3.22
CA TYR A 26 -8.43 -16.40 -2.36
C TYR A 26 -9.05 -17.13 -1.17
N GLY A 27 -10.35 -16.98 -0.91
CA GLY A 27 -11.02 -17.61 0.23
C GLY A 27 -10.70 -16.96 1.58
N GLU A 28 -9.94 -15.87 1.60
CA GLU A 28 -9.46 -15.22 2.82
C GLU A 28 -9.72 -13.72 2.84
N LEU A 29 -9.78 -13.16 4.06
CA LEU A 29 -9.82 -11.73 4.26
C LEU A 29 -8.42 -11.14 4.05
N LYS A 30 -8.34 -10.10 3.23
CA LYS A 30 -7.09 -9.36 3.02
C LYS A 30 -6.64 -8.72 4.33
N ASN A 31 -5.35 -8.86 4.63
CA ASN A 31 -4.73 -8.22 5.77
C ASN A 31 -4.67 -6.68 5.57
N CYS A 32 -5.50 -5.95 6.32
CA CYS A 32 -5.60 -4.48 6.30
C CYS A 32 -4.78 -3.78 7.40
N SER A 33 -3.88 -4.50 8.07
CA SER A 33 -3.08 -3.97 9.20
C SER A 33 -2.17 -2.80 8.82
N GLU A 34 -1.67 -2.75 7.59
CA GLU A 34 -0.84 -1.64 7.13
C GLU A 34 -1.62 -0.33 7.07
N LYS A 35 -2.85 -0.36 6.52
CA LYS A 35 -3.72 0.82 6.44
C LYS A 35 -4.13 1.32 7.82
N SER A 36 -4.41 0.40 8.76
CA SER A 36 -4.68 0.79 10.14
C SER A 36 -3.46 1.35 10.87
N ALA A 37 -2.25 0.88 10.54
CA ALA A 37 -1.00 1.46 11.07
C ALA A 37 -0.78 2.88 10.55
N ASP A 38 -1.10 3.15 9.28
CA ASP A 38 -0.96 4.48 8.69
C ASP A 38 -1.94 5.50 9.30
N TRP A 39 -3.18 5.08 9.53
CA TRP A 39 -4.16 5.92 10.22
C TRP A 39 -3.72 6.23 11.65
N ARG A 40 -3.30 5.20 12.42
CA ARG A 40 -2.75 5.38 13.78
C ARG A 40 -1.54 6.30 13.79
N PHE A 41 -0.64 6.16 12.82
CA PHE A 41 0.52 7.03 12.68
C PHE A 41 0.11 8.49 12.39
N CYS A 42 -0.86 8.72 11.50
CA CYS A 42 -1.33 10.07 11.21
C CYS A 42 -1.96 10.74 12.44
N MET A 43 -2.79 10.01 13.18
CA MET A 43 -3.40 10.49 14.42
C MET A 43 -2.33 10.79 15.49
N ARG A 44 -1.34 9.92 15.63
CA ARG A 44 -0.22 10.11 16.57
C ARG A 44 0.65 11.30 16.20
N THR A 45 1.02 11.47 14.94
CA THR A 45 1.88 12.58 14.49
C THR A 45 1.20 13.94 14.55
N ARG A 46 -0.14 14.00 14.64
CA ARG A 46 -0.89 15.25 14.78
C ARG A 46 -0.64 15.97 16.10
N SER A 47 -0.33 15.25 17.18
CA SER A 47 -0.04 15.88 18.48
C SER A 47 1.35 16.52 18.56
N TYR A 48 2.23 16.26 17.61
CA TYR A 48 3.59 16.80 17.58
C TYR A 48 3.68 18.14 16.85
N GLY A 49 4.70 18.93 17.20
CA GLY A 49 4.99 20.19 16.52
C GLY A 49 5.30 20.02 15.02
N PRO A 50 5.18 21.09 14.23
CA PRO A 50 5.24 21.03 12.76
C PRO A 50 6.57 20.49 12.21
N ILE A 51 7.68 20.76 12.89
CA ILE A 51 9.03 20.32 12.49
C ILE A 51 9.16 18.81 12.72
N ALA A 52 8.88 18.34 13.94
CA ALA A 52 8.95 16.92 14.29
C ALA A 52 7.98 16.07 13.45
N ARG A 53 6.77 16.59 13.19
CA ARG A 53 5.80 15.94 12.30
C ARG A 53 6.35 15.74 10.89
N LYS A 54 6.98 16.75 10.29
CA LYS A 54 7.57 16.64 8.94
C LYS A 54 8.69 15.59 8.90
N ALA A 55 9.55 15.57 9.92
CA ALA A 55 10.63 14.59 10.03
C ALA A 55 10.07 13.16 10.10
N MET A 56 9.14 12.89 11.01
CA MET A 56 8.53 11.56 11.15
C MET A 56 7.81 11.11 9.87
N ILE A 57 7.07 12.01 9.21
CA ILE A 57 6.40 11.69 7.94
C ILE A 57 7.43 11.32 6.86
N SER A 58 8.55 12.06 6.77
CA SER A 58 9.61 11.76 5.83
C SER A 58 10.22 10.38 6.07
N GLU A 59 10.55 10.06 7.32
CA GLU A 59 11.10 8.76 7.70
C GLU A 59 10.15 7.62 7.36
N ARG A 60 8.86 7.76 7.69
CA ARG A 60 7.83 6.77 7.36
C ARG A 60 7.72 6.50 5.85
N TYR A 61 7.82 7.54 5.01
CA TYR A 61 7.83 7.34 3.56
C TYR A 61 9.11 6.70 3.06
N LYS A 62 10.26 7.02 3.65
CA LYS A 62 11.53 6.35 3.33
C LYS A 62 11.47 4.86 3.66
N GLU A 63 10.95 4.49 4.83
CA GLU A 63 10.74 3.09 5.22
C GLU A 63 9.84 2.35 4.23
N LYS A 64 8.71 2.96 3.84
CA LYS A 64 7.78 2.37 2.86
C LYS A 64 8.42 2.21 1.48
N ALA A 65 9.13 3.23 1.01
CA ALA A 65 9.87 3.15 -0.25
C ALA A 65 10.93 2.06 -0.20
N GLY A 66 11.62 1.89 0.93
CA GLY A 66 12.57 0.80 1.17
C GLY A 66 11.90 -0.58 1.05
N ARG A 67 10.76 -0.78 1.72
CA ARG A 67 10.00 -2.05 1.63
C ARG A 67 9.53 -2.34 0.21
N TYR A 68 9.04 -1.34 -0.51
CA TYR A 68 8.58 -1.51 -1.88
C TYR A 68 9.73 -1.86 -2.85
N LYS A 69 10.92 -1.28 -2.65
CA LYS A 69 12.10 -1.59 -3.46
C LYS A 69 12.67 -2.99 -3.23
N VAL A 70 12.52 -3.54 -2.02
CA VAL A 70 13.05 -4.86 -1.64
C VAL A 70 12.00 -5.96 -1.84
N GLY A 71 10.71 -5.61 -1.93
CA GLY A 71 9.64 -6.56 -2.16
C GLY A 71 9.77 -7.26 -3.51
N LEU A 72 9.00 -8.35 -3.68
CA LEU A 72 9.00 -9.13 -4.91
C LEU A 72 8.66 -8.22 -6.09
N SER A 73 9.56 -8.18 -7.05
CA SER A 73 9.38 -7.42 -8.27
C SER A 73 8.63 -8.26 -9.31
N SER A 74 8.06 -7.62 -10.32
CA SER A 74 7.46 -8.35 -11.44
C SER A 74 8.47 -9.25 -12.16
N GLU A 75 9.76 -8.93 -12.06
CA GLU A 75 10.86 -9.72 -12.64
C GLU A 75 11.05 -11.06 -11.91
N ASP A 76 10.58 -11.19 -10.66
CA ASP A 76 10.62 -12.47 -9.93
C ASP A 76 9.58 -13.47 -10.45
N VAL A 77 8.52 -12.97 -11.09
CA VAL A 77 7.43 -13.80 -11.65
C VAL A 77 7.58 -13.95 -13.17
N TRP A 78 8.08 -12.92 -13.86
CA TRP A 78 8.16 -12.87 -15.32
C TRP A 78 9.56 -12.47 -15.78
N GLU A 79 10.18 -13.30 -16.61
CA GLU A 79 11.44 -12.93 -17.26
C GLU A 79 11.22 -11.82 -18.31
N VAL A 80 12.19 -10.91 -18.39
CA VAL A 80 12.16 -9.84 -19.40
C VAL A 80 12.19 -10.44 -20.81
N ARG A 81 11.18 -10.12 -21.61
CA ARG A 81 11.15 -10.53 -23.02
C ARG A 81 12.29 -9.88 -23.79
N ARG A 82 13.12 -10.73 -24.41
CA ARG A 82 14.21 -10.30 -25.30
C ARG A 82 13.80 -10.18 -26.77
N VAL A 83 12.63 -10.68 -27.12
CA VAL A 83 12.13 -10.74 -28.51
C VAL A 83 10.77 -10.02 -28.59
N PRO A 84 10.51 -9.23 -29.65
CA PRO A 84 9.21 -8.59 -29.85
C PRO A 84 8.09 -9.63 -30.00
N VAL A 85 6.87 -9.27 -29.57
CA VAL A 85 5.70 -10.14 -29.73
C VAL A 85 5.21 -10.06 -31.18
N GLU A 86 5.28 -11.19 -31.89
CA GLU A 86 4.75 -11.30 -33.25
C GLU A 86 3.23 -11.55 -33.22
N GLY A 87 2.47 -10.82 -34.04
CA GLY A 87 1.04 -11.10 -34.25
C GLY A 87 0.08 -10.68 -33.13
N ALA A 88 0.44 -9.72 -32.28
CA ALA A 88 -0.36 -9.32 -31.11
C ALA A 88 -1.81 -8.85 -31.41
N PHE A 89 -2.11 -8.46 -32.64
CA PHE A 89 -3.39 -7.89 -33.05
C PHE A 89 -4.02 -8.57 -34.27
N ARG A 90 -3.62 -9.82 -34.55
CA ARG A 90 -4.18 -10.58 -35.68
C ARG A 90 -5.47 -11.30 -35.33
#